data_AF-A0A3P6G6P9-F1
#
_entry.id   AF-A0A3P6G6P9-F1
#
_cell.length_a   1.000
_cell.length_b   1.000
_cell.length_c   1.000
_cell.angle_alpha   90.00
_cell.angle_beta   90.00
_cell.angle_gamma   90.00
#
_symmetry.space_group_name_H-M   'P 1'
#
loop_
_entity.id
_entity.type
_entity.pdbx_description
1 polymer ?
#
loop_
_entity_poly.entity_id
_entity_poly.type
_entity_poly.pdbx_seq_one_letter_code
_entity_poly.pdbx_strand_id
1 'polypeptide(L)'
;MDLSHSKILKELPNLSTATNLYDLDLRYCSSLVKLPSSLGNANNLKILNLHGCSSLVELLLNFETAVTDLKDIDLSHCSSLVKLSFSTRNAINLRRLNLSYCSSLIYGAPLFYWECN
;
A
#
# COMPACT_ATOMS: atom_id res chain seq x y z
N MET A 1 -5.28 -5.32 -12.18
CA MET A 1 -6.68 -5.28 -11.69
C MET A 1 -7.01 -3.82 -11.44
N ASP A 2 -8.01 -3.30 -12.13
CA ASP A 2 -8.46 -1.92 -11.98
C ASP A 2 -9.79 -1.90 -11.23
N LEU A 3 -9.80 -1.20 -10.09
CA LEU A 3 -10.95 -0.95 -9.23
C LEU A 3 -11.07 0.54 -8.91
N SER A 4 -10.42 1.40 -9.70
CA SER A 4 -10.36 2.84 -9.49
C SER A 4 -11.74 3.51 -9.52
N HIS A 5 -11.83 4.68 -8.89
CA HIS A 5 -13.01 5.52 -8.75
C HIS A 5 -14.21 4.86 -8.04
N SER A 6 -14.01 3.73 -7.36
CA SER A 6 -15.08 3.10 -6.60
C SER A 6 -15.42 3.87 -5.34
N LYS A 7 -16.60 4.47 -5.33
CA LYS A 7 -17.14 5.22 -4.18
C LYS A 7 -17.79 4.33 -3.11
N ILE A 8 -17.85 3.02 -3.34
CA ILE A 8 -18.50 2.07 -2.43
C ILE A 8 -17.54 1.00 -1.91
N LEU A 9 -16.37 0.84 -2.53
CA LEU A 9 -15.38 -0.15 -2.13
C LEU A 9 -14.79 0.26 -0.78
N LYS A 10 -15.19 -0.47 0.27
CA LYS A 10 -14.69 -0.25 1.64
C LYS A 10 -13.51 -1.14 1.98
N GLU A 11 -13.45 -2.32 1.37
CA GLU A 11 -12.43 -3.33 1.55
C GLU A 11 -12.26 -4.16 0.27
N LEU A 12 -11.10 -4.77 0.09
CA LEU A 12 -10.85 -5.71 -1.01
C LEU A 12 -11.15 -7.15 -0.61
N PRO A 13 -11.51 -8.01 -1.59
CA PRO A 13 -11.57 -9.44 -1.35
C PRO A 13 -10.19 -10.00 -0.98
N ASN A 14 -10.17 -11.23 -0.49
CA ASN A 14 -8.91 -11.92 -0.23
C ASN A 14 -8.10 -12.10 -1.53
N LEU A 15 -6.87 -11.55 -1.55
CA LEU A 15 -5.96 -11.62 -2.70
C LEU A 15 -4.86 -12.69 -2.55
N SER A 16 -4.95 -13.59 -1.57
CA SER A 16 -3.91 -14.59 -1.31
C SER A 16 -3.66 -15.56 -2.47
N THR A 17 -4.63 -15.73 -3.35
CA THR A 17 -4.55 -16.59 -4.54
C THR A 17 -4.30 -15.80 -5.83
N ALA A 18 -4.15 -14.47 -5.75
CA ALA A 18 -3.99 -13.60 -6.90
C ALA A 18 -2.54 -13.64 -7.46
N THR A 19 -2.07 -14.84 -7.81
CA THR A 19 -0.69 -15.08 -8.26
C THR A 19 -0.35 -14.37 -9.56
N ASN A 20 -1.33 -14.00 -10.38
CA ASN A 20 -1.10 -13.26 -11.64
C ASN A 20 -1.37 -11.75 -11.51
N LEU A 21 -1.48 -11.23 -10.28
CA LEU A 21 -1.72 -9.81 -10.05
C LEU A 21 -0.39 -9.05 -10.04
N TYR A 22 -0.14 -8.27 -11.09
CA TYR A 22 1.06 -7.42 -11.23
C TYR A 22 0.78 -5.95 -10.88
N ASP A 23 -0.39 -5.45 -11.24
CA ASP A 23 -0.77 -4.06 -11.02
C ASP A 23 -2.15 -4.01 -10.35
N LEU A 24 -2.28 -3.21 -9.30
CA LEU A 24 -3.54 -2.97 -8.60
C LEU A 24 -3.82 -1.46 -8.56
N ASP A 25 -4.82 -1.04 -9.31
CA ASP A 25 -5.26 0.35 -9.38
C ASP A 25 -6.52 0.56 -8.55
N LEU A 26 -6.41 1.40 -7.53
CA LEU A 26 -7.46 1.75 -6.56
C LEU A 26 -7.61 3.27 -6.45
N ARG A 27 -7.13 4.03 -7.44
CA ARG A 27 -7.18 5.50 -7.40
C ARG A 27 -8.58 6.02 -7.12
N TYR A 28 -8.67 7.07 -6.32
CA TYR A 28 -9.93 7.76 -6.00
C TYR A 28 -11.01 6.85 -5.38
N CYS A 29 -10.62 5.75 -4.73
CA CYS A 29 -11.52 4.94 -3.90
C CYS A 29 -11.78 5.63 -2.55
N SER A 30 -12.64 6.65 -2.56
CA SER A 30 -12.87 7.54 -1.41
C SER A 30 -13.58 6.89 -0.22
N SER A 31 -14.05 5.63 -0.33
CA SER A 31 -14.63 4.88 0.79
C SER A 31 -13.75 3.75 1.30
N LEU A 32 -12.59 3.53 0.68
CA LEU A 32 -11.64 2.50 1.07
C LEU A 32 -10.93 2.94 2.35
N VAL A 33 -11.12 2.18 3.43
CA VAL A 33 -10.58 2.53 4.76
C VAL A 33 -9.27 1.78 5.06
N LYS A 34 -9.15 0.56 4.55
CA LYS A 34 -8.01 -0.34 4.77
C LYS A 34 -7.86 -1.32 3.61
N LEU A 35 -6.66 -1.89 3.49
CA LEU A 35 -6.40 -3.05 2.62
C LEU A 35 -6.37 -4.35 3.43
N PRO A 36 -6.76 -5.50 2.85
CA PRO A 36 -6.67 -6.79 3.50
C PRO A 36 -5.20 -7.17 3.71
N SER A 37 -4.89 -7.85 4.83
CA SER A 37 -3.55 -8.36 5.12
C SER A 37 -3.04 -9.32 4.05
N SER A 38 -3.94 -10.01 3.34
CA SER A 38 -3.60 -10.90 2.24
C SER A 38 -3.05 -10.23 1.00
N LEU A 39 -3.04 -8.89 0.92
CA LEU A 39 -2.27 -8.16 -0.07
C LEU A 39 -0.76 -8.49 0.04
N GLY A 40 -0.28 -8.79 1.26
CA GLY A 40 1.07 -9.29 1.51
C GLY A 40 1.39 -10.66 0.88
N ASN A 41 0.39 -11.35 0.32
CA ASN A 41 0.57 -12.63 -0.38
C ASN A 41 0.55 -12.48 -1.92
N ALA A 42 0.32 -11.26 -2.42
CA ALA A 42 0.36 -10.96 -3.85
C ALA A 42 1.83 -10.80 -4.30
N ASN A 43 2.59 -11.89 -4.34
CA ASN A 43 4.04 -11.88 -4.53
C ASN A 43 4.50 -11.26 -5.85
N ASN A 44 3.65 -11.30 -6.88
CA ASN A 44 3.94 -10.75 -8.21
C ASN A 44 3.50 -9.28 -8.37
N LEU A 45 2.91 -8.67 -7.34
CA LEU A 45 2.45 -7.28 -7.39
C LEU A 45 3.67 -6.34 -7.48
N LYS A 46 3.69 -5.51 -8.53
CA LYS A 46 4.74 -4.54 -8.86
C LYS A 46 4.29 -3.10 -8.64
N ILE A 47 3.02 -2.81 -8.89
CA ILE A 47 2.46 -1.46 -8.79
C ILE A 47 1.18 -1.49 -7.94
N LEU A 48 1.15 -0.63 -6.92
CA LEU A 48 -0.02 -0.37 -6.10
C LEU A 48 -0.37 1.11 -6.16
N ASN A 49 -1.49 1.45 -6.79
CA ASN A 49 -1.93 2.83 -6.93
C ASN A 49 -3.15 3.12 -6.03
N LEU A 50 -2.94 3.94 -5.01
CA LEU A 50 -3.94 4.39 -4.03
C LEU A 50 -4.12 5.91 -4.09
N HIS A 51 -3.68 6.58 -5.16
CA HIS A 51 -3.76 8.03 -5.25
C HIS A 51 -5.20 8.52 -5.05
N GLY A 52 -5.38 9.49 -4.15
CA GLY A 52 -6.68 10.09 -3.85
C GLY A 52 -7.62 9.21 -3.02
N CYS A 53 -7.14 8.13 -2.38
CA CYS A 53 -7.91 7.37 -1.40
C CYS A 53 -8.04 8.15 -0.08
N SER A 54 -8.91 9.16 -0.08
CA SER A 54 -9.01 10.15 1.00
C SER A 54 -9.42 9.57 2.35
N SER A 55 -10.11 8.43 2.39
CA SER A 55 -10.56 7.77 3.62
C SER A 55 -9.66 6.63 4.09
N LEU A 56 -8.56 6.36 3.39
CA LEU A 56 -7.59 5.34 3.79
C LEU A 56 -6.90 5.80 5.07
N VAL A 57 -7.06 5.05 6.17
CA VAL A 57 -6.52 5.42 7.48
C VAL A 57 -5.17 4.75 7.74
N GLU A 58 -5.06 3.48 7.34
CA GLU A 58 -3.85 2.69 7.53
C GLU A 58 -3.53 1.83 6.32
N LEU A 59 -2.23 1.64 6.08
CA LEU A 59 -1.73 0.67 5.12
C LEU A 59 -0.71 -0.25 5.80
N LEU A 60 -1.03 -1.55 5.83
CA LEU A 60 -0.17 -2.60 6.37
C LEU A 60 0.30 -3.51 5.24
N LEU A 61 1.59 -3.44 4.92
CA LEU A 61 2.23 -4.27 3.91
C LEU A 61 3.19 -5.25 4.60
N ASN A 62 2.66 -6.35 5.11
CA ASN A 62 3.42 -7.40 5.77
C ASN A 62 3.49 -8.62 4.86
N PHE A 63 4.49 -8.68 3.98
CA PHE A 63 4.68 -9.83 3.10
C PHE A 63 5.37 -10.94 3.89
N GLU A 64 4.67 -12.05 4.11
CA GLU A 64 5.18 -13.21 4.85
C GLU A 64 6.26 -13.96 4.06
N THR A 65 6.19 -13.89 2.73
CA THR A 65 7.16 -14.55 1.85
C THR A 65 8.28 -13.61 1.41
N ALA A 66 9.47 -14.18 1.23
CA ALA A 66 10.73 -13.44 1.23
C ALA A 66 10.98 -12.51 0.03
N VAL A 67 10.14 -12.51 -1.01
CA VAL A 67 10.39 -11.75 -2.25
C VAL A 67 9.08 -11.20 -2.81
N THR A 68 8.74 -9.97 -2.42
CA THR A 68 7.72 -9.18 -3.14
C THR A 68 8.38 -8.35 -4.21
N ASP A 69 7.80 -8.34 -5.40
CA ASP A 69 8.29 -7.60 -6.57
C ASP A 69 7.80 -6.14 -6.61
N LEU A 70 7.22 -5.65 -5.50
CA LEU A 70 6.59 -4.35 -5.38
C LEU A 70 7.61 -3.23 -5.56
N LYS A 71 7.43 -2.44 -6.63
CA LYS A 71 8.37 -1.39 -7.07
C LYS A 71 7.81 0.01 -6.88
N ASP A 72 6.49 0.16 -7.01
CA ASP A 72 5.85 1.47 -7.00
C ASP A 72 4.59 1.47 -6.13
N ILE A 73 4.55 2.42 -5.21
CA ILE A 73 3.39 2.71 -4.38
C ILE A 73 3.08 4.20 -4.50
N ASP A 74 1.88 4.52 -4.99
CA ASP A 74 1.36 5.87 -4.96
C ASP A 74 0.26 6.01 -3.91
N LEU A 75 0.55 6.74 -2.85
CA LEU A 75 -0.37 7.09 -1.77
C LEU A 75 -0.70 8.59 -1.77
N SER A 76 -0.32 9.31 -2.83
CA SER A 76 -0.52 10.76 -2.84
C SER A 76 -1.99 11.14 -2.70
N HIS A 77 -2.25 12.27 -2.02
CA HIS A 77 -3.59 12.74 -1.69
C HIS A 77 -4.41 11.79 -0.79
N CYS A 78 -3.79 10.84 -0.08
CA CYS A 78 -4.45 10.10 1.00
C CYS A 78 -4.48 10.94 2.28
N SER A 79 -5.40 11.92 2.33
CA SER A 79 -5.45 12.92 3.39
C SER A 79 -5.67 12.35 4.79
N SER A 80 -6.39 11.22 4.92
CA SER A 80 -6.65 10.57 6.21
C SER A 80 -5.65 9.48 6.59
N LEU A 81 -4.60 9.26 5.80
CA LEU A 81 -3.61 8.22 6.09
C LEU A 81 -2.81 8.63 7.32
N VAL A 82 -2.97 7.92 8.43
CA VAL A 82 -2.27 8.18 9.70
C VAL A 82 -1.09 7.23 9.88
N LYS A 83 -1.20 5.99 9.37
CA LYS A 83 -0.21 4.93 9.60
C LYS A 83 0.19 4.21 8.32
N LEU A 84 1.50 4.04 8.14
CA LEU A 84 2.10 3.24 7.09
C LEU A 84 3.08 2.24 7.72
N SER A 85 2.95 0.95 7.40
CA SER A 85 3.88 -0.09 7.87
C SER A 85 4.31 -0.98 6.72
N PHE A 86 5.62 -1.18 6.59
CA PHE A 86 6.26 -2.06 5.62
C PHE A 86 7.30 -2.93 6.30
N SER A 87 7.43 -4.18 5.85
CA SER A 87 8.51 -5.07 6.27
C SER A 87 9.85 -4.64 5.66
N THR A 88 10.96 -4.88 6.37
CA THR A 88 12.34 -4.66 5.88
C THR A 88 12.58 -5.32 4.52
N ARG A 89 11.94 -6.47 4.23
CA ARG A 89 12.06 -7.17 2.94
C ARG A 89 11.38 -6.47 1.79
N ASN A 90 10.32 -5.70 2.04
CA ASN A 90 9.58 -5.00 0.97
C ASN A 90 10.39 -3.85 0.40
N ALA A 91 11.18 -3.19 1.24
CA ALA A 91 11.96 -2.02 0.85
C ALA A 91 13.10 -2.37 -0.12
N ILE A 92 13.51 -3.65 -0.22
CA ILE A 92 14.61 -4.08 -1.09
C ILE A 92 14.29 -3.82 -2.58
N ASN A 93 13.04 -4.01 -2.99
CA ASN A 93 12.61 -3.85 -4.39
C ASN A 93 11.85 -2.55 -4.65
N LEU A 94 11.44 -1.83 -3.60
CA LEU A 94 10.67 -0.61 -3.72
C LEU A 94 11.54 0.51 -4.30
N ARG A 95 11.13 1.05 -5.45
CA ARG A 95 11.83 2.13 -6.16
C ARG A 95 11.16 3.48 -5.95
N ARG A 96 9.84 3.48 -5.81
CA ARG A 96 9.03 4.69 -5.67
C ARG A 96 8.00 4.52 -4.57
N LEU A 97 7.97 5.50 -3.68
CA LEU A 97 6.94 5.69 -2.68
C LEU A 97 6.51 7.15 -2.72
N ASN A 98 5.30 7.43 -3.18
CA ASN A 98 4.75 8.78 -3.23
C ASN A 98 3.78 9.01 -2.07
N LEU A 99 4.16 9.89 -1.15
CA LEU A 99 3.35 10.30 0.02
C LEU A 99 2.97 11.78 -0.04
N SER A 100 3.05 12.41 -1.21
CA SER A 100 2.69 13.82 -1.36
C SER A 100 1.24 14.07 -0.96
N TYR A 101 0.97 15.20 -0.29
CA TYR A 101 -0.37 15.57 0.17
C TYR A 101 -1.04 14.59 1.15
N CYS A 102 -0.26 13.76 1.87
CA CYS A 102 -0.73 12.98 3.02
C CYS A 102 -0.67 13.81 4.31
N SER A 103 -1.65 14.68 4.52
CA SER A 103 -1.64 15.67 5.62
C SER A 103 -1.75 15.09 7.03
N SER A 104 -2.39 13.92 7.19
CA SER A 104 -2.58 13.27 8.50
C SER A 104 -1.51 12.24 8.85
N LEU A 105 -0.52 12.04 7.96
CA LEU A 105 0.52 11.05 8.19
C LEU A 105 1.44 11.55 9.31
N ILE A 106 1.30 10.92 10.47
CA ILE A 106 2.18 11.18 11.60
C ILE A 106 3.47 10.43 11.29
N TYR A 107 4.58 11.15 11.13
CA TYR A 107 5.93 10.57 11.11
C TYR A 107 6.28 10.05 12.52
N GLY A 108 5.60 8.98 12.95
CA GLY A 108 5.65 8.44 14.30
C GLY A 108 6.46 7.15 14.35
N ALA A 109 7.73 7.30 14.73
CA ALA A 109 8.73 6.29 15.12
C ALA A 109 9.20 5.31 14.02
N PRO A 110 10.48 5.34 13.64
CA PRO A 110 11.08 4.25 12.89
C PRO A 110 11.18 3.03 13.81
N LEU A 111 10.58 1.90 13.42
CA LEU A 111 11.11 0.59 13.83
C LEU A 111 12.30 0.18 12.97
N PHE A 112 12.89 1.13 12.24
CA PHE A 112 14.19 0.96 11.62
C PHE A 112 15.23 1.73 12.43
N TYR A 113 16.04 0.97 13.15
CA TYR A 113 17.48 1.24 13.13
C TYR A 113 17.85 1.57 11.68
N TRP A 114 17.99 2.86 11.39
CA TRP A 114 18.91 3.30 10.37
C TRP A 114 20.29 3.07 10.99
N GLU A 115 20.83 1.86 10.91
CA GLU A 115 22.29 1.78 10.90
C GLU A 115 22.69 2.25 9.50
N CYS A 116 22.87 3.56 9.38
CA CYS A 116 23.73 4.12 8.36
C CYS A 116 25.11 3.51 8.60
N ASN A 117 25.50 2.55 7.77
CA ASN A 117 26.89 2.21 7.54
C ASN A 117 27.36 3.03 6.34
#